data_AF-A0A7X1L9H0-F1
#
_entry.id   AF-A0A7X1L9H0-F1
#
_cell.length_a   1.000
_cell.length_b   1.000
_cell.length_c   1.000
_cell.angle_alpha   90.00
_cell.angle_beta   90.00
_cell.angle_gamma   90.00
#
_symmetry.space_group_name_H-M   'P 1'
#
loop_
_entity.id
_entity.type
_entity.pdbx_description
1 polymer ?
#
loop_
_entity_poly.entity_id
_entity_poly.type
_entity_poly.pdbx_seq_one_letter_code
_entity_poly.pdbx_strand_id
1 'polypeptide(L)'
;MPVIINKDKLNNLAGEIWKSAERLRGKFKAYEYQTVILPIIVIRRLECVLIDWRSRQAKEIKAKRPDISEKKLTELVKKLELNPVKTPFSNTTDWTLREELRSNLLLTLNDVV
;
A
#
# COMPACT_ATOMS: atom_id res chain seq x y z
N MET A 1 -17.58 -27.39 -8.50
CA MET A 1 -17.08 -28.50 -7.65
C MET A 1 -16.47 -27.89 -6.41
N PRO A 2 -16.91 -28.23 -5.18
CA PRO A 2 -16.29 -27.68 -3.98
C PRO A 2 -14.87 -28.24 -3.87
N VAL A 3 -13.90 -27.35 -3.70
CA VAL A 3 -12.52 -27.73 -3.43
C VAL A 3 -12.51 -28.43 -2.07
N ILE A 4 -12.26 -29.74 -2.05
CA ILE A 4 -12.06 -30.49 -0.82
C ILE A 4 -10.73 -30.03 -0.24
N ILE A 5 -10.79 -29.15 0.77
CA ILE A 5 -9.61 -28.63 1.45
C ILE A 5 -9.07 -29.73 2.36
N ASN A 6 -7.90 -30.29 2.02
CA ASN A 6 -7.20 -31.25 2.87
C ASN A 6 -6.75 -30.54 4.17
N LYS A 7 -7.32 -30.96 5.30
CA LYS A 7 -7.14 -30.34 6.62
C LYS A 7 -5.67 -30.30 7.06
N ASP A 8 -4.89 -31.34 6.76
CA ASP A 8 -3.48 -31.42 7.15
C ASP A 8 -2.62 -30.45 6.36
N LYS A 9 -2.87 -30.33 5.04
CA LYS A 9 -2.20 -29.32 4.20
C LYS A 9 -2.54 -27.90 4.65
N LEU A 10 -3.79 -27.65 5.05
CA LEU A 10 -4.22 -26.36 5.58
C LEU A 10 -3.48 -26.00 6.88
N ASN A 11 -3.41 -26.94 7.82
CA ASN A 11 -2.73 -26.73 9.11
C ASN A 11 -1.23 -26.46 8.93
N ASN A 12 -0.57 -27.18 8.03
CA ASN A 12 0.84 -26.96 7.70
C ASN A 12 1.06 -25.55 7.13
N LEU A 13 0.22 -25.13 6.18
CA LEU A 13 0.31 -23.79 5.59
C LEU A 13 0.06 -22.69 6.63
N ALA A 14 -0.96 -22.87 7.48
CA ALA A 14 -1.26 -21.93 8.56
C ALA A 14 -0.07 -21.80 9.53
N GLY A 15 0.59 -22.91 9.87
CA GLY A 15 1.79 -22.91 10.71
C GLY A 15 2.96 -22.16 10.07
N GLU A 16 3.21 -22.33 8.77
CA GLU A 16 4.26 -21.61 8.05
C GLU A 16 3.99 -20.10 7.95
N ILE A 17 2.72 -19.72 7.74
CA ILE A 17 2.29 -18.31 7.78
C ILE A 17 2.53 -17.72 9.17
N TRP A 18 2.18 -18.47 10.24
CA TRP A 18 2.35 -18.02 11.61
C TRP A 18 3.83 -17.77 11.96
N LYS A 19 4.71 -18.73 11.66
CA LYS A 19 6.16 -18.58 11.86
C LYS A 19 6.73 -17.39 11.08
N SER A 20 6.29 -17.20 9.84
CA SER A 20 6.72 -16.07 9.02
C SER A 20 6.25 -14.73 9.62
N ALA A 21 5.01 -14.67 10.10
CA ALA A 21 4.47 -13.49 10.75
C ALA A 21 5.19 -13.16 12.07
N GLU A 22 5.53 -14.18 12.88
CA GLU A 22 6.32 -14.01 14.11
C GLU A 22 7.70 -13.42 13.82
N ARG A 23 8.36 -13.84 12.74
CA ARG A 23 9.65 -13.29 12.33
C ARG A 23 9.55 -11.84 11.86
N LEU A 24 8.54 -11.51 11.04
CA LEU A 24 8.35 -10.16 10.48
C LEU A 24 7.94 -9.11 11.52
N ARG A 25 7.23 -9.55 12.56
CA ARG A 25 6.77 -8.70 13.67
C ARG A 25 7.92 -8.15 14.52
N GLY A 26 9.05 -8.86 14.62
CA GLY A 26 10.17 -8.44 15.45
C GLY A 26 9.81 -8.32 16.94
N LYS A 27 10.14 -7.16 17.56
CA LYS A 27 10.05 -6.96 19.02
C LYS A 27 8.66 -6.60 19.56
N PHE A 28 7.71 -6.23 18.70
CA PHE A 28 6.37 -5.81 19.15
C PHE A 28 5.65 -6.96 19.83
N LYS A 29 4.86 -6.74 20.87
CA LYS A 29 4.02 -7.77 21.52
C LYS A 29 2.56 -7.64 21.07
N ALA A 30 1.77 -8.71 21.27
CA ALA A 30 0.38 -8.74 20.81
C ALA A 30 -0.46 -7.55 21.31
N TYR A 31 -0.22 -7.06 22.52
CA TYR A 31 -0.91 -5.89 23.07
C TYR A 31 -0.52 -4.57 22.39
N GLU A 32 0.67 -4.48 21.77
CA GLU A 32 1.16 -3.29 21.05
C GLU A 32 0.62 -3.22 19.62
N TYR A 33 -0.06 -4.27 19.16
CA TYR A 33 -0.60 -4.30 17.81
C TYR A 33 -1.67 -3.23 17.62
N GLN A 34 -2.46 -2.98 18.66
CA GLN A 34 -3.53 -2.01 18.59
C GLN A 34 -3.01 -0.59 18.39
N THR A 35 -1.86 -0.26 18.98
CA THR A 35 -1.30 1.09 18.95
C THR A 35 -0.33 1.33 17.80
N VAL A 36 0.38 0.30 17.35
CA VAL A 36 1.42 0.45 16.31
C VAL A 36 1.03 -0.23 15.01
N ILE A 37 0.68 -1.51 15.05
CA ILE A 37 0.48 -2.31 13.85
C ILE A 37 -0.84 -1.96 13.13
N LEU A 38 -1.94 -1.81 13.87
CA LEU A 38 -3.24 -1.49 13.28
C LEU A 38 -3.24 -0.14 12.54
N PRO A 39 -2.73 0.97 13.12
CA PRO A 39 -2.66 2.23 12.38
C PRO A 39 -1.83 2.13 11.10
N ILE A 40 -0.69 1.44 11.13
CA ILE A 40 0.17 1.24 9.94
C ILE A 40 -0.57 0.43 8.86
N ILE A 41 -1.30 -0.63 9.23
CA ILE A 41 -2.12 -1.41 8.29
C ILE A 41 -3.22 -0.54 7.68
N VAL A 42 -3.89 0.28 8.48
CA VAL A 42 -4.94 1.19 7.98
C VAL A 42 -4.36 2.19 6.99
N ILE A 43 -3.23 2.83 7.30
CA ILE A 43 -2.54 3.75 6.39
C ILE A 43 -2.20 3.04 5.07
N ARG A 44 -1.63 1.83 5.14
CA ARG A 44 -1.30 1.03 3.94
C ARG A 44 -2.52 0.69 3.10
N ARG A 45 -3.66 0.37 3.74
CA ARG A 45 -4.93 0.07 3.05
C ARG A 45 -5.47 1.31 2.34
N LEU A 46 -5.50 2.46 3.01
CA LEU A 46 -5.93 3.73 2.43
C LEU A 46 -5.04 4.12 1.24
N GLU A 47 -3.74 3.92 1.37
CA GLU A 47 -2.80 4.19 0.28
C GLU A 47 -3.03 3.30 -0.94
N CYS A 48 -3.29 2.00 -0.77
CA CYS A 48 -3.66 1.12 -1.89
C CYS A 48 -4.86 1.69 -2.67
N VAL A 49 -5.90 2.12 -1.96
CA VAL A 49 -7.10 2.68 -2.59
C VAL A 49 -6.78 3.97 -3.35
N LEU A 50 -5.92 4.83 -2.82
CA LEU A 50 -5.47 6.04 -3.52
C LEU A 50 -4.63 5.72 -4.77
N ILE A 51 -3.74 4.73 -4.70
CA ILE A 51 -2.92 4.31 -5.86
C ILE A 51 -3.84 3.82 -6.99
N ASP A 52 -4.81 2.97 -6.68
CA ASP A 52 -5.76 2.44 -7.66
C ASP A 52 -6.62 3.57 -8.24
N TRP A 53 -7.08 4.50 -7.40
CA TRP A 53 -7.83 5.67 -7.82
C TRP A 53 -7.02 6.58 -8.76
N ARG A 54 -5.75 6.90 -8.42
CA ARG A 54 -4.87 7.71 -9.26
C ARG A 54 -4.62 7.05 -10.62
N SER A 55 -4.40 5.74 -10.65
CA SER A 55 -4.20 4.98 -11.90
C SER A 55 -5.44 5.03 -12.79
N ARG A 56 -6.63 4.85 -12.20
CA ARG A 56 -7.90 4.94 -12.94
C ARG A 56 -8.11 6.34 -13.51
N GLN A 57 -7.91 7.39 -12.70
CA GLN A 57 -8.09 8.77 -13.17
C GLN A 57 -7.06 9.16 -14.23
N ALA A 58 -5.81 8.73 -14.09
CA ALA A 58 -4.77 8.97 -15.09
C ALA A 58 -5.16 8.34 -16.44
N LYS A 59 -5.73 7.13 -16.44
CA LYS A 59 -6.25 6.46 -17.65
C LYS A 59 -7.42 7.22 -18.27
N GLU A 60 -8.38 7.65 -17.47
CA GLU A 60 -9.54 8.43 -17.94
C GLU A 60 -9.12 9.78 -18.55
N ILE A 61 -8.14 10.47 -17.96
CA ILE A 61 -7.61 11.74 -18.48
C ILE A 61 -6.82 11.50 -19.77
N LYS A 62 -5.94 10.49 -19.81
CA LYS A 62 -5.19 10.14 -21.04
C LYS A 62 -6.12 9.77 -22.20
N ALA A 63 -7.23 9.08 -21.92
CA ALA A 63 -8.22 8.75 -22.94
C ALA A 63 -8.90 9.99 -23.54
N LYS A 64 -9.15 11.03 -22.72
CA LYS A 64 -9.75 12.29 -23.18
C LYS A 64 -8.73 13.26 -23.79
N ARG A 65 -7.47 13.19 -23.37
CA ARG A 65 -6.37 14.08 -23.76
C ARG A 65 -5.09 13.26 -23.99
N PRO A 66 -4.90 12.71 -25.20
CA PRO A 66 -3.76 11.84 -25.49
C PRO A 66 -2.41 12.57 -25.49
N ASP A 67 -2.39 13.88 -25.76
CA ASP A 67 -1.16 14.68 -25.92
C ASP A 67 -0.70 15.39 -24.63
N ILE A 68 -1.10 14.86 -23.47
CA ILE A 68 -0.77 15.50 -22.19
C ILE A 68 0.59 15.03 -21.68
N SER A 69 1.47 15.97 -21.33
CA SER A 69 2.75 15.67 -20.68
C SER A 69 2.52 14.97 -19.32
N GLU A 70 3.36 13.99 -18.99
CA GLU A 70 3.26 13.21 -17.76
C GLU A 70 3.31 14.07 -16.49
N LYS A 71 4.12 15.14 -16.48
CA LYS A 71 4.19 16.07 -15.33
C LYS A 71 2.85 16.79 -15.09
N LYS A 72 2.22 17.25 -16.17
CA LYS A 72 0.91 17.92 -16.12
C LYS A 72 -0.19 16.93 -15.74
N LEU A 73 -0.09 15.68 -16.17
CA LEU A 73 -1.05 14.63 -15.80
C LEU A 73 -1.03 14.38 -14.29
N THR A 74 0.16 14.21 -13.70
CA THR A 74 0.32 13.95 -12.27
C THR A 74 -0.20 15.13 -11.44
N GLU A 75 0.09 16.37 -11.86
CA GLU A 75 -0.41 17.57 -11.19
C GLU A 75 -1.95 17.66 -11.23
N LEU A 76 -2.57 17.37 -12.37
CA LEU A 76 -4.03 17.35 -12.51
C LEU A 76 -4.67 16.27 -11.66
N VAL A 77 -4.12 15.05 -11.65
CA VAL A 77 -4.62 13.96 -10.81
C VAL A 77 -4.50 14.33 -9.33
N LYS A 78 -3.41 14.96 -8.91
CA LYS A 78 -3.22 15.44 -7.54
C LYS A 78 -4.25 16.52 -7.16
N LYS A 79 -4.53 17.49 -8.04
CA LYS A 79 -5.59 18.49 -7.82
C LYS A 79 -6.97 17.85 -7.69
N LEU A 80 -7.24 16.80 -8.44
CA LEU A 80 -8.51 16.06 -8.34
C LEU A 80 -8.60 15.25 -7.03
N GLU A 81 -7.49 14.70 -6.54
CA GLU A 81 -7.41 13.99 -5.26
C GLU A 81 -7.64 14.93 -4.07
N LEU A 82 -7.15 16.16 -4.15
CA LEU A 82 -7.37 17.14 -3.07
C LEU A 82 -8.80 17.68 -3.02
N ASN A 83 -9.65 17.32 -3.98
CA ASN A 83 -11.04 17.76 -4.01
C ASN A 83 -11.91 16.86 -3.10
N PRO A 84 -12.46 17.38 -1.98
CA PRO A 84 -13.23 16.59 -1.02
C PRO A 84 -14.54 16.04 -1.61
N VAL A 85 -15.04 16.62 -2.70
CA VAL A 85 -16.25 16.12 -3.39
C VAL A 85 -15.96 14.84 -4.17
N LYS A 86 -14.72 14.65 -4.64
CA LYS A 86 -14.35 13.50 -5.49
C LYS A 86 -13.76 12.33 -4.72
N THR A 87 -13.12 12.60 -3.58
CA THR A 87 -12.49 11.58 -2.76
C THR A 87 -12.76 11.85 -1.28
N PRO A 88 -13.28 10.86 -0.53
CA PRO A 88 -13.58 11.02 0.90
C PRO A 88 -12.33 11.15 1.77
N PHE A 89 -11.17 10.73 1.27
CA PHE A 89 -9.87 10.92 1.90
C PHE A 89 -8.82 11.16 0.82
N SER A 90 -7.77 11.90 1.18
CA SER A 90 -6.71 12.30 0.28
C SER A 90 -5.39 12.40 1.02
N ASN A 91 -4.28 12.28 0.30
CA ASN A 91 -2.98 12.63 0.84
C ASN A 91 -2.64 14.07 0.46
N THR A 92 -2.39 14.91 1.45
CA THR A 92 -1.95 16.30 1.26
C THR A 92 -0.48 16.40 0.87
N THR A 93 0.34 15.46 1.33
CA THR A 93 1.77 15.42 1.04
C THR A 93 2.07 14.84 -0.33
N ASP A 94 3.24 15.13 -0.89
CA ASP A 94 3.71 14.55 -2.15
C ASP A 94 4.32 13.15 -1.98
N TRP A 95 4.51 12.72 -0.73
CA TRP A 95 5.13 11.44 -0.39
C TRP A 95 4.13 10.29 -0.52
N THR A 96 4.60 9.13 -0.95
CA THR A 96 3.84 7.88 -0.85
C THR A 96 4.67 6.89 -0.04
N LEU A 97 4.04 6.02 0.74
CA LEU A 97 4.79 5.01 1.51
C LEU A 97 5.63 4.15 0.60
N ARG A 98 5.20 3.93 -0.66
CA ARG A 98 6.03 3.25 -1.65
C ARG A 98 7.39 3.93 -1.85
N GLU A 99 7.43 5.24 -2.02
CA GLU A 99 8.66 5.99 -2.24
C GLU A 99 9.55 6.00 -0.99
N GLU A 100 8.95 6.22 0.19
CA GLU A 100 9.69 6.25 1.46
C GLU A 100 10.22 4.89 1.92
N LEU A 101 9.49 3.80 1.65
CA LEU A 101 9.99 2.45 1.94
C LEU A 101 11.12 2.06 0.97
N ARG A 102 11.08 2.54 -0.28
CA ARG A 102 12.13 2.28 -1.27
C ARG A 102 13.43 3.01 -0.93
N SER A 103 13.36 4.27 -0.50
CA SER A 103 14.53 5.05 -0.09
C SER A 103 15.22 4.44 1.14
N ASN A 104 14.44 3.99 2.14
CA ASN A 104 14.99 3.34 3.34
C ASN A 104 15.58 1.95 3.06
N LEU A 105 15.01 1.16 2.15
CA LEU A 105 15.59 -0.15 1.80
C LEU A 105 16.99 0.01 1.17
N LEU A 106 17.21 1.06 0.37
CA LEU A 106 18.53 1.37 -0.20
C LEU A 106 19.55 1.78 0.87
N LEU A 107 19.12 2.47 1.93
CA LEU A 107 19.97 2.79 3.07
C LEU A 107 20.35 1.53 3.87
N THR A 108 19.38 0.65 4.15
CA THR A 108 19.66 -0.60 4.89
C THR A 108 20.50 -1.62 4.12
N LEU A 109 20.55 -1.56 2.79
CA LEU A 109 21.42 -2.43 1.98
C LEU A 109 22.87 -1.93 1.96
N ASN A 110 23.10 -0.63 2.19
CA ASN A 110 24.45 -0.06 2.30
C ASN A 110 25.04 -0.21 3.72
N ASP A 111 24.22 -0.46 4.74
CA ASP A 111 24.67 -0.71 6.12
C ASP A 111 24.91 -2.20 6.44
N VAL A 112 24.72 -3.09 5.45
CA VAL A 112 24.91 -4.56 5.58
C VAL A 112 25.97 -5.09 4.59
N VAL A 113 26.78 -4.20 4.00
CA VAL A 113 28.00 -4.55 3.24
C VAL A 113 29.21 -3.92 3.91
#